data_AF-A0A8H4H6B1-F1
#
_entry.id   AF-A0A8H4H6B1-F1
#
_cell.length_a   1.000
_cell.length_b   1.000
_cell.length_c   1.000
_cell.angle_alpha   90.00
_cell.angle_beta   90.00
_cell.angle_gamma   90.00
#
_symmetry.space_group_name_H-M   'P 1'
#
loop_
_entity.id
_entity.type
_entity.pdbx_description
1 polymer ?
#
loop_
_entity_poly.entity_id
_entity_poly.type
_entity_poly.pdbx_seq_one_letter_code
_entity_poly.pdbx_strand_id
1 'polypeptide(L)'
;MVLSKVASITGLLASASLVAGHGYVSGIVADGKYYGGYLVNQYPYMSNPPDTIAWSTTATDLGFVDGTGYQSADIICHRSAKNGKLTATVAAGSQIEFQWTTWPESHHGPLITYLAPCNGDCATVDKTTLKFVKIAARGLVDGSSPPGKWADDEMIANNNTATVTIPASYAPGNYVLRHEIIALHSAGNLNGAQNYPQCFNIKITGGGSAQGSGTAGTSLYKNTDPGIKFDIYSGLSGGYPIPGPALFSA
;
A
#
# COMPACT_ATOMS: atom_id res chain seq x y z
N MET A 1 -41.34 -54.62 -22.33
CA MET A 1 -39.92 -54.21 -22.28
C MET A 1 -39.87 -52.71 -22.13
N VAL A 2 -39.09 -52.27 -21.16
CA VAL A 2 -38.90 -50.91 -20.64
C VAL A 2 -38.21 -50.04 -21.69
N LEU A 3 -38.48 -48.71 -21.73
CA LEU A 3 -37.44 -47.66 -21.89
C LEU A 3 -38.06 -46.26 -21.77
N SER A 4 -37.95 -45.72 -20.56
CA SER A 4 -38.24 -44.32 -20.21
C SER A 4 -37.12 -43.42 -20.74
N LYS A 5 -37.45 -42.34 -21.46
CA LYS A 5 -36.48 -41.34 -21.91
C LYS A 5 -36.37 -40.24 -20.85
N VAL A 6 -35.37 -40.36 -19.98
CA VAL A 6 -34.95 -39.27 -19.10
C VAL A 6 -34.03 -38.35 -19.92
N ALA A 7 -34.52 -37.16 -20.25
CA ALA A 7 -33.70 -36.10 -20.83
C ALA A 7 -32.93 -35.41 -19.70
N SER A 8 -31.66 -35.79 -19.52
CA SER A 8 -30.74 -35.12 -18.60
C SER A 8 -30.33 -33.76 -19.17
N ILE A 9 -30.84 -32.68 -18.58
CA ILE A 9 -30.32 -31.33 -18.79
C ILE A 9 -29.09 -31.18 -17.90
N THR A 10 -27.89 -31.33 -18.47
CA THR A 10 -26.64 -31.03 -17.78
C THR A 10 -26.27 -29.58 -18.10
N GLY A 11 -26.75 -28.64 -17.28
CA GLY A 11 -26.28 -27.26 -17.30
C GLY A 11 -24.93 -27.17 -16.60
N LEU A 12 -23.84 -27.06 -17.37
CA LEU A 12 -22.53 -26.70 -16.82
C LEU A 12 -22.51 -25.18 -16.60
N LEU A 13 -22.88 -24.74 -15.40
CA LEU A 13 -22.56 -23.39 -14.93
C LEU A 13 -21.06 -23.37 -14.58
N ALA A 14 -20.24 -23.04 -15.58
CA ALA A 14 -18.87 -22.62 -15.33
C ALA A 14 -18.93 -21.19 -14.74
N SER A 15 -19.08 -21.09 -13.42
CA SER A 15 -18.81 -19.84 -12.70
C SER A 15 -17.30 -19.60 -12.78
N ALA A 16 -16.87 -18.81 -13.76
CA ALA A 16 -15.56 -18.21 -13.77
C ALA A 16 -15.49 -17.27 -12.56
N SER A 17 -14.96 -17.76 -11.44
CA SER A 17 -14.47 -16.92 -10.37
C SER A 17 -13.34 -16.08 -10.96
N LEU A 18 -13.66 -14.87 -11.41
CA LEU A 18 -12.68 -13.81 -11.62
C LEU A 18 -12.09 -13.51 -10.24
N VAL A 19 -11.06 -14.26 -9.84
CA VAL A 19 -10.21 -13.86 -8.73
C VAL A 19 -9.46 -12.64 -9.22
N ALA A 20 -10.01 -11.45 -8.97
CA ALA A 20 -9.31 -10.20 -9.16
C ALA A 20 -8.14 -10.20 -8.17
N GLY A 21 -6.95 -10.58 -8.64
CA GLY A 21 -5.81 -10.89 -7.78
C GLY A 21 -5.10 -9.68 -7.15
N HIS A 22 -5.69 -8.49 -7.11
CA HIS A 22 -4.99 -7.31 -6.62
C HIS A 22 -5.91 -6.36 -5.84
N GLY A 23 -5.35 -5.58 -4.91
CA GLY A 23 -6.09 -4.82 -3.90
C GLY A 23 -5.66 -3.36 -3.76
N TYR A 24 -6.50 -2.58 -3.07
CA TYR A 24 -6.27 -1.17 -2.78
C TYR A 24 -6.83 -0.82 -1.40
N VAL A 25 -6.48 0.37 -0.88
CA VAL A 25 -7.04 0.84 0.39
C VAL A 25 -8.39 1.49 0.14
N SER A 26 -9.45 0.86 0.64
CA SER A 26 -10.83 1.32 0.51
C SER A 26 -11.17 2.51 1.42
N GLY A 27 -10.43 2.68 2.50
CA GLY A 27 -10.57 3.78 3.44
C GLY A 27 -9.56 3.70 4.58
N ILE A 28 -9.51 4.76 5.39
CA ILE A 28 -8.70 4.81 6.61
C ILE A 28 -9.55 5.25 7.81
N VAL A 29 -9.10 4.88 9.01
CA VAL A 29 -9.59 5.46 10.27
C VAL A 29 -8.45 6.25 10.90
N ALA A 30 -8.69 7.54 11.14
CA ALA A 30 -7.74 8.43 11.82
C ALA A 30 -8.46 9.18 12.94
N ASP A 31 -7.90 9.17 14.16
CA ASP A 31 -8.54 9.71 15.37
C ASP A 31 -9.98 9.19 15.57
N GLY A 32 -10.21 7.91 15.28
CA GLY A 32 -11.53 7.27 15.39
C GLY A 32 -12.56 7.69 14.32
N LYS A 33 -12.18 8.54 13.36
CA LYS A 33 -13.03 8.96 12.25
C LYS A 33 -12.68 8.22 10.96
N TYR A 34 -13.70 7.65 10.32
CA TYR A 34 -13.55 7.01 9.01
C TYR A 34 -13.47 8.05 7.89
N TYR A 35 -12.56 7.80 6.95
CA TYR A 35 -12.40 8.55 5.71
C TYR A 35 -12.39 7.56 4.54
N GLY A 36 -13.35 7.69 3.63
CA GLY A 36 -13.38 6.87 2.41
C GLY A 36 -12.17 7.14 1.52
N GLY A 37 -11.55 6.07 1.02
CA GLY A 37 -10.40 6.11 0.13
C GLY A 37 -10.78 6.44 -1.32
N TYR A 38 -9.83 6.25 -2.23
CA TYR A 38 -10.07 6.34 -3.66
C TYR A 38 -10.48 4.96 -4.18
N LEU A 39 -11.78 4.75 -4.42
CA LEU A 39 -12.30 3.48 -4.89
C LEU A 39 -11.96 3.30 -6.37
N VAL A 40 -10.77 2.74 -6.65
CA VAL A 40 -10.19 2.67 -8.00
C VAL A 40 -11.01 1.81 -8.99
N ASN A 41 -11.86 0.93 -8.48
CA ASN A 41 -12.82 0.15 -9.28
C ASN A 41 -14.13 0.90 -9.59
N GLN A 42 -14.32 2.11 -9.08
CA GLN A 42 -15.54 2.91 -9.25
C GLN A 42 -15.24 4.31 -9.78
N TYR A 43 -14.39 5.07 -9.08
CA TYR A 43 -14.20 6.49 -9.30
C TYR A 43 -13.59 6.85 -10.66
N PRO A 44 -12.66 6.07 -11.26
CA PRO A 44 -12.19 6.30 -12.62
C PRO A 44 -13.30 6.22 -13.69
N TYR A 45 -14.43 5.59 -13.38
CA TYR A 45 -15.57 5.40 -14.29
C TYR A 45 -16.68 6.45 -14.08
N MET A 46 -16.43 7.46 -13.26
CA MET A 46 -17.36 8.56 -12.99
C MET A 46 -16.83 9.85 -13.61
N SER A 47 -17.72 10.67 -14.19
CA SER A 47 -17.33 12.00 -14.67
C SER A 47 -16.98 12.96 -13.53
N ASN A 48 -17.67 12.83 -12.38
CA ASN A 48 -17.47 13.65 -11.18
C ASN A 48 -17.41 12.73 -9.96
N PRO A 49 -16.26 12.05 -9.70
CA PRO A 49 -16.12 11.20 -8.52
C PRO A 49 -16.13 12.05 -7.23
N PRO A 50 -16.51 11.46 -6.08
CA PRO A 50 -16.47 12.16 -4.79
C PRO A 50 -15.07 12.67 -4.44
N ASP A 51 -15.02 13.80 -3.75
CA ASP A 51 -13.77 14.29 -3.17
C ASP A 51 -13.35 13.36 -2.02
N THR A 52 -12.05 13.05 -1.95
CA THR A 52 -11.46 12.18 -0.92
C THR A 52 -10.10 12.72 -0.48
N ILE A 53 -9.65 12.28 0.70
CA ILE A 53 -8.29 12.50 1.19
C ILE A 53 -7.26 11.67 0.42
N ALA A 54 -7.71 10.56 -0.20
CA ALA A 54 -6.86 9.65 -0.93
C ALA A 54 -6.54 10.20 -2.32
N TRP A 55 -5.35 9.88 -2.79
CA TRP A 55 -4.92 10.29 -4.12
C TRP A 55 -5.59 9.41 -5.17
N SER A 56 -6.06 10.05 -6.24
CA SER A 56 -6.59 9.32 -7.40
C SER A 56 -5.46 8.58 -8.13
N THR A 57 -5.79 7.49 -8.84
CA THR A 57 -4.86 6.72 -9.68
C THR A 57 -5.59 6.07 -10.85
N THR A 58 -4.85 5.66 -11.88
CA THR A 58 -5.36 4.93 -13.05
C THR A 58 -5.14 3.42 -12.98
N ALA A 59 -4.72 2.87 -11.83
CA ALA A 59 -4.52 1.43 -11.64
C ALA A 59 -5.85 0.66 -11.46
N THR A 60 -6.70 0.71 -12.48
CA THR A 60 -8.05 0.11 -12.50
C THR A 60 -8.05 -1.42 -12.58
N ASP A 61 -6.94 -2.01 -13.00
CA ASP A 61 -6.63 -3.44 -12.90
C ASP A 61 -6.29 -3.87 -11.44
N LEU A 62 -6.36 -2.92 -10.50
CA LEU A 62 -5.98 -3.06 -9.09
C LEU A 62 -4.47 -3.35 -8.92
N GLY A 63 -3.68 -3.22 -9.98
CA GLY A 63 -2.30 -3.69 -10.08
C GLY A 63 -1.27 -2.82 -9.37
N PHE A 64 -0.01 -3.01 -9.74
CA PHE A 64 1.16 -2.50 -9.02
C PHE A 64 2.03 -1.55 -9.87
N VAL A 65 3.12 -1.08 -9.25
CA VAL A 65 4.32 -0.54 -9.92
C VAL A 65 5.47 -1.48 -9.63
N ASP A 66 6.21 -1.93 -10.63
CA ASP A 66 7.36 -2.84 -10.45
C ASP A 66 8.71 -2.11 -10.59
N GLY A 67 9.80 -2.88 -10.55
CA GLY A 67 11.17 -2.36 -10.64
C GLY A 67 11.48 -1.51 -11.89
N THR A 68 10.73 -1.66 -12.98
CA THR A 68 10.87 -0.80 -14.18
C THR A 68 10.35 0.62 -13.93
N GLY A 69 9.42 0.78 -12.98
CA GLY A 69 8.78 2.04 -12.62
C GLY A 69 9.40 2.75 -11.42
N TYR A 70 10.45 2.22 -10.80
CA TYR A 70 10.99 2.77 -9.55
C TYR A 70 11.64 4.16 -9.68
N GLN A 71 12.04 4.57 -10.88
CA GLN A 71 12.48 5.94 -11.15
C GLN A 71 11.41 6.80 -11.84
N SER A 72 10.20 6.25 -12.06
CA SER A 72 9.04 6.97 -12.61
C SER A 72 8.26 7.69 -11.51
N ALA A 73 7.53 8.74 -11.87
CA ALA A 73 6.59 9.44 -10.98
C ALA A 73 5.43 8.54 -10.49
N ASP A 74 5.24 7.36 -11.09
CA ASP A 74 4.23 6.38 -10.68
C ASP A 74 4.54 5.73 -9.33
N ILE A 75 5.82 5.54 -8.97
CA ILE A 75 6.19 4.90 -7.68
C ILE A 75 5.89 5.79 -6.47
N ILE A 76 5.66 7.09 -6.70
CA ILE A 76 5.43 8.10 -5.66
C ILE A 76 4.12 7.79 -4.93
N CYS A 77 3.01 7.75 -5.68
CA CYS A 77 1.65 7.60 -5.15
C CYS A 77 0.76 6.72 -6.03
N HIS A 78 1.35 5.79 -6.79
CA HIS A 78 0.74 4.95 -7.81
C HIS A 78 0.62 5.60 -9.20
N ARG A 79 0.28 4.76 -10.19
CA ARG A 79 0.18 5.10 -11.61
C ARG A 79 -0.69 6.34 -11.85
N SER A 80 -0.10 7.31 -12.55
CA SER A 80 -0.73 8.59 -12.93
C SER A 80 -1.41 9.32 -11.76
N ALA A 81 -0.93 9.11 -10.53
CA ALA A 81 -1.65 9.59 -9.37
C ALA A 81 -1.72 11.12 -9.30
N LYS A 82 -2.86 11.63 -8.84
CA LYS A 82 -3.14 13.06 -8.60
C LYS A 82 -3.64 13.27 -7.18
N ASN A 83 -3.33 14.45 -6.64
CA ASN A 83 -3.58 14.86 -5.27
C ASN A 83 -5.03 14.59 -4.84
N GLY A 84 -5.20 14.05 -3.63
CA GLY A 84 -6.49 14.09 -2.95
C GLY A 84 -6.91 15.54 -2.71
N LYS A 85 -8.21 15.82 -2.66
CA LYS A 85 -8.74 17.17 -2.46
C LYS A 85 -9.01 17.51 -1.00
N LEU A 86 -9.25 16.50 -0.17
CA LEU A 86 -9.52 16.67 1.25
C LEU A 86 -8.24 16.38 2.06
N THR A 87 -8.23 16.73 3.34
CA THR A 87 -7.16 16.40 4.29
C THR A 87 -7.75 15.89 5.60
N ALA A 88 -7.29 14.74 6.10
CA ALA A 88 -7.71 14.19 7.39
C ALA A 88 -6.86 14.74 8.54
N THR A 89 -7.48 15.16 9.64
CA THR A 89 -6.75 15.53 10.86
C THR A 89 -6.38 14.29 11.65
N VAL A 90 -5.16 14.25 12.17
CA VAL A 90 -4.67 13.17 13.04
C VAL A 90 -3.78 13.75 14.14
N ALA A 91 -3.94 13.30 15.39
CA ALA A 91 -3.04 13.68 16.47
C ALA A 91 -1.69 12.95 16.34
N ALA A 92 -0.58 13.65 16.55
CA ALA A 92 0.71 12.98 16.73
C ALA A 92 0.62 12.01 17.92
N GLY A 93 1.15 10.79 17.75
CA GLY A 93 1.07 9.71 18.72
C GLY A 93 -0.18 8.82 18.60
N SER A 94 -1.18 9.21 17.80
CA SER A 94 -2.35 8.37 17.54
C SER A 94 -2.12 7.40 16.38
N GLN A 95 -3.02 6.43 16.24
CA GLN A 95 -2.97 5.41 15.20
C GLN A 95 -3.82 5.80 13.99
N ILE A 96 -3.37 5.38 12.82
CA ILE A 96 -4.15 5.32 11.58
C ILE A 96 -4.29 3.86 11.19
N GLU A 97 -5.52 3.45 10.88
CA GLU A 97 -5.85 2.15 10.32
C GLU A 97 -6.07 2.28 8.81
N PHE A 98 -5.48 1.41 8.00
CA PHE A 98 -5.67 1.31 6.56
C PHE A 98 -6.46 0.05 6.23
N GLN A 99 -7.66 0.22 5.67
CA GLN A 99 -8.56 -0.88 5.36
C GLN A 99 -8.39 -1.28 3.90
N TRP A 100 -7.59 -2.30 3.67
CA TRP A 100 -7.39 -2.88 2.36
C TRP A 100 -8.62 -3.68 1.94
N THR A 101 -8.90 -3.72 0.64
CA THR A 101 -9.71 -4.80 0.07
C THR A 101 -9.02 -6.14 0.31
N THR A 102 -9.73 -7.25 0.09
CA THR A 102 -9.17 -8.60 0.23
C THR A 102 -7.78 -8.72 -0.40
N TRP A 103 -6.80 -9.09 0.41
CA TRP A 103 -5.42 -9.30 -0.03
C TRP A 103 -5.17 -10.79 -0.30
N PRO A 104 -4.52 -11.17 -1.41
CA PRO A 104 -4.22 -12.57 -1.68
C PRO A 104 -3.16 -13.10 -0.72
N GLU A 105 -3.38 -14.26 -0.11
CA GLU A 105 -2.40 -14.93 0.77
C GLU A 105 -1.07 -15.20 0.07
N SER A 106 -1.07 -15.40 -1.26
CA SER A 106 0.17 -15.59 -2.01
C SER A 106 1.08 -14.36 -2.05
N HIS A 107 0.58 -13.16 -1.74
CA HIS A 107 1.28 -11.88 -1.94
C HIS A 107 2.15 -11.44 -0.75
N HIS A 108 2.74 -12.42 -0.06
CA HIS A 108 3.68 -12.23 1.04
C HIS A 108 4.65 -11.07 0.83
N GLY A 109 4.77 -10.19 1.83
CA GLY A 109 5.63 -9.02 1.71
C GLY A 109 5.60 -8.04 2.88
N PRO A 110 6.50 -7.04 2.88
CA PRO A 110 6.50 -6.00 3.89
C PRO A 110 5.36 -5.00 3.71
N LEU A 111 5.00 -4.37 4.83
CA LEU A 111 4.21 -3.14 4.88
C LEU A 111 5.12 -1.99 5.31
N ILE A 112 5.12 -0.90 4.55
CA ILE A 112 5.98 0.26 4.77
C ILE A 112 5.16 1.54 4.68
N THR A 113 5.35 2.45 5.62
CA THR A 113 4.61 3.72 5.67
C THR A 113 5.54 4.90 5.86
N TYR A 114 5.26 5.97 5.11
CA TYR A 114 6.08 7.15 5.01
C TYR A 114 5.26 8.44 5.18
N LEU A 115 5.94 9.50 5.62
CA LEU A 115 5.43 10.87 5.60
C LEU A 115 6.30 11.75 4.71
N ALA A 116 5.70 12.57 3.88
CA ALA A 116 6.38 13.68 3.18
C ALA A 116 5.68 15.01 3.48
N PRO A 117 6.39 16.03 3.97
CA PRO A 117 5.79 17.33 4.23
C PRO A 117 5.33 17.97 2.92
N CYS A 118 4.10 18.49 2.91
CA CYS A 118 3.55 19.21 1.75
C CYS A 118 4.10 20.63 1.65
N ASN A 119 4.62 21.19 2.76
CA ASN A 119 5.09 22.59 2.87
C ASN A 119 4.06 23.61 2.36
N GLY A 120 2.77 23.31 2.62
CA GLY A 120 1.63 24.01 2.04
C GLY A 120 0.41 23.10 2.02
N ASP A 121 -0.51 23.34 1.11
CA ASP A 121 -1.67 22.47 0.90
C ASP A 121 -1.27 21.21 0.12
N CYS A 122 -1.60 20.03 0.67
CA CYS A 122 -1.36 18.75 -0.01
C CYS A 122 -2.26 18.57 -1.24
N ALA A 123 -3.38 19.30 -1.34
CA ALA A 123 -4.25 19.25 -2.52
C ALA A 123 -3.59 19.85 -3.79
N THR A 124 -2.52 20.63 -3.63
CA THR A 124 -1.82 21.32 -4.73
C THR A 124 -0.32 21.01 -4.80
N VAL A 125 0.21 20.15 -3.94
CA VAL A 125 1.65 19.86 -3.90
C VAL A 125 2.09 19.12 -5.17
N ASP A 126 3.21 19.53 -5.77
CA ASP A 126 3.86 18.74 -6.81
C ASP A 126 4.45 17.47 -6.20
N LYS A 127 3.87 16.32 -6.52
CA LYS A 127 4.27 15.02 -5.97
C LYS A 127 5.74 14.67 -6.21
N THR A 128 6.35 15.20 -7.26
CA THR A 128 7.76 14.93 -7.59
C THR A 128 8.73 15.62 -6.64
N THR A 129 8.26 16.64 -5.91
CA THR A 129 9.05 17.38 -4.91
C THR A 129 9.03 16.73 -3.53
N LEU A 130 8.08 15.81 -3.28
CA LEU A 130 7.90 15.14 -2.00
C LEU A 130 9.14 14.34 -1.58
N LYS A 131 9.55 14.53 -0.33
CA LYS A 131 10.65 13.81 0.31
C LYS A 131 10.11 12.98 1.48
N PHE A 132 10.07 11.68 1.29
CA PHE A 132 9.45 10.70 2.18
C PHE A 132 10.40 10.25 3.29
N VAL A 133 9.92 10.35 4.53
CA VAL A 133 10.54 9.82 5.74
C VAL A 133 9.81 8.54 6.12
N LYS A 134 10.53 7.43 6.29
CA LYS A 134 9.95 6.16 6.71
C LYS A 134 9.58 6.25 8.19
N ILE A 135 8.32 6.06 8.53
CA ILE A 135 7.83 6.14 9.92
C ILE A 135 7.41 4.80 10.51
N ALA A 136 7.10 3.82 9.65
CA ALA A 136 6.82 2.46 10.07
C ALA A 136 7.25 1.48 8.97
N ALA A 137 7.75 0.32 9.39
CA ALA A 137 8.14 -0.74 8.50
C ALA A 137 8.06 -2.07 9.24
N ARG A 138 7.39 -3.06 8.62
CA ARG A 138 7.37 -4.44 9.08
C ARG A 138 7.55 -5.36 7.88
N GLY A 139 8.42 -6.35 8.02
CA GLY A 139 8.77 -7.30 6.95
C GLY A 139 8.44 -8.73 7.36
N LEU A 140 9.38 -9.64 7.13
CA LEU A 140 9.29 -11.03 7.59
C LEU A 140 9.11 -11.10 9.12
N VAL A 141 8.05 -11.76 9.56
CA VAL A 141 7.67 -11.99 10.96
C VAL A 141 8.21 -13.34 11.44
N ASP A 142 8.05 -14.39 10.64
CA ASP A 142 8.56 -15.74 10.94
C ASP A 142 9.07 -16.40 9.66
N GLY A 143 10.38 -16.63 9.57
CA GLY A 143 11.04 -17.28 8.43
C GLY A 143 11.35 -18.76 8.66
N SER A 144 10.82 -19.39 9.71
CA SER A 144 11.15 -20.78 10.06
C SER A 144 10.74 -21.80 8.99
N SER A 145 9.70 -21.50 8.20
CA SER A 145 9.25 -22.31 7.07
C SER A 145 8.91 -21.42 5.87
N PRO A 146 9.65 -21.49 4.75
CA PRO A 146 9.32 -20.76 3.52
C PRO A 146 7.89 -21.09 3.01
N PRO A 147 7.13 -20.12 2.48
CA PRO A 147 7.53 -18.74 2.17
C PRO A 147 7.62 -17.80 3.38
N GLY A 148 7.35 -18.27 4.59
CA GLY A 148 7.37 -17.50 5.84
C GLY A 148 6.05 -16.80 6.13
N LYS A 149 5.96 -16.20 7.32
CA LYS A 149 4.90 -15.28 7.72
C LYS A 149 5.43 -13.86 7.65
N TRP A 150 4.66 -12.96 7.07
CA TRP A 150 5.02 -11.59 6.73
C TRP A 150 4.06 -10.58 7.35
N ALA A 151 4.35 -9.30 7.12
CA ALA A 151 3.53 -8.22 7.63
C ALA A 151 2.13 -8.21 7.00
N ASP A 152 1.98 -8.59 5.73
CA ASP A 152 0.70 -8.66 5.05
C ASP A 152 -0.16 -9.84 5.55
N ASP A 153 0.46 -10.95 5.97
CA ASP A 153 -0.26 -12.05 6.62
C ASP A 153 -0.92 -11.61 7.93
N GLU A 154 -0.24 -10.76 8.71
CA GLU A 154 -0.85 -10.16 9.90
C GLU A 154 -1.94 -9.15 9.57
N MET A 155 -1.79 -8.38 8.48
CA MET A 155 -2.82 -7.48 7.98
C MET A 155 -4.07 -8.28 7.55
N ILE A 156 -3.90 -9.37 6.80
CA ILE A 156 -4.98 -10.30 6.40
C ILE A 156 -5.71 -10.80 7.66
N ALA A 157 -4.96 -11.32 8.64
CA ALA A 157 -5.51 -11.83 9.89
C ALA A 157 -6.25 -10.77 10.71
N ASN A 158 -5.86 -9.50 10.58
CA ASN A 158 -6.53 -8.35 11.17
C ASN A 158 -7.61 -7.76 10.23
N ASN A 159 -8.41 -8.62 9.60
CA ASN A 159 -9.49 -8.21 8.69
C ASN A 159 -9.02 -7.27 7.57
N ASN A 160 -7.91 -7.61 6.91
CA ASN A 160 -7.24 -6.78 5.88
C ASN A 160 -6.95 -5.35 6.35
N THR A 161 -6.61 -5.16 7.62
CA THR A 161 -6.36 -3.84 8.21
C THR A 161 -4.94 -3.71 8.72
N ALA A 162 -4.21 -2.74 8.19
CA ALA A 162 -2.88 -2.36 8.67
C ALA A 162 -2.99 -1.18 9.64
N THR A 163 -2.13 -1.12 10.66
CA THR A 163 -2.14 -0.05 11.65
C THR A 163 -0.76 0.58 11.78
N VAL A 164 -0.71 1.92 11.80
CA VAL A 164 0.52 2.70 11.97
C VAL A 164 0.29 3.81 12.98
N THR A 165 1.24 3.99 13.89
CA THR A 165 1.26 5.12 14.82
C THR A 165 2.01 6.30 14.19
N ILE A 166 1.41 7.49 14.18
CA ILE A 166 2.12 8.72 13.85
C ILE A 166 3.09 9.02 14.99
N PRO A 167 4.40 9.28 14.75
CA PRO A 167 5.34 9.52 15.83
C PRO A 167 4.89 10.68 16.73
N ALA A 168 4.88 10.48 18.05
CA ALA A 168 4.39 11.47 19.00
C ALA A 168 5.21 12.77 19.01
N SER A 169 6.49 12.72 18.62
CA SER A 169 7.38 13.88 18.54
C SER A 169 7.33 14.60 17.19
N TYR A 170 6.58 14.09 16.20
CA TYR A 170 6.60 14.63 14.84
C TYR A 170 6.02 16.04 14.78
N ALA A 171 6.61 16.90 13.96
CA ALA A 171 6.16 18.28 13.83
C ALA A 171 4.74 18.36 13.24
N PRO A 172 3.85 19.22 13.80
CA PRO A 172 2.53 19.42 13.23
C PRO A 172 2.61 20.06 11.83
N GLY A 173 1.65 19.74 10.96
CA GLY A 173 1.65 20.23 9.59
C GLY A 173 0.88 19.35 8.63
N ASN A 174 0.89 19.73 7.35
CA ASN A 174 0.27 18.99 6.27
C ASN A 174 1.29 18.01 5.65
N TYR A 175 0.91 16.75 5.53
CA TYR A 175 1.76 15.68 5.02
C TYR A 175 1.01 14.80 4.02
N VAL A 176 1.74 14.30 3.03
CA VAL A 176 1.35 13.11 2.29
C VAL A 176 1.79 11.89 3.09
N LEU A 177 0.82 11.10 3.51
CA LEU A 177 1.00 9.77 4.08
C LEU A 177 1.00 8.75 2.94
N ARG A 178 2.13 8.09 2.72
CA ARG A 178 2.30 7.04 1.71
C ARG A 178 2.39 5.69 2.41
N HIS A 179 1.38 4.86 2.26
CA HIS A 179 1.32 3.48 2.77
C HIS A 179 1.50 2.50 1.62
N GLU A 180 2.22 1.40 1.82
CA GLU A 180 2.60 0.50 0.74
C GLU A 180 2.76 -0.95 1.23
N ILE A 181 2.22 -1.88 0.44
CA ILE A 181 2.62 -3.29 0.45
C ILE A 181 3.58 -3.52 -0.72
N ILE A 182 4.61 -4.36 -0.53
CA ILE A 182 5.47 -4.85 -1.61
C ILE A 182 5.32 -6.36 -1.70
N ALA A 183 4.57 -6.89 -2.67
CA ALA A 183 4.40 -8.33 -2.81
C ALA A 183 5.65 -8.98 -3.44
N LEU A 184 6.14 -10.06 -2.82
CA LEU A 184 7.43 -10.69 -3.14
C LEU A 184 7.31 -12.07 -3.81
N HIS A 185 6.10 -12.54 -4.08
CA HIS A 185 5.86 -13.87 -4.66
C HIS A 185 6.56 -14.13 -6.01
N SER A 186 6.91 -13.06 -6.73
CA SER A 186 7.68 -13.14 -7.99
C SER A 186 9.06 -12.47 -7.91
N ALA A 187 9.47 -12.00 -6.72
CA ALA A 187 10.63 -11.12 -6.51
C ALA A 187 12.00 -11.79 -6.68
N GLY A 188 12.05 -13.12 -6.85
CA GLY A 188 13.30 -13.80 -7.25
C GLY A 188 13.82 -13.31 -8.61
N ASN A 189 12.91 -12.88 -9.49
CA ASN A 189 13.21 -12.28 -10.78
C ASN A 189 13.50 -10.78 -10.65
N LEU A 190 14.39 -10.25 -11.51
CA LEU A 190 14.60 -8.81 -11.60
C LEU A 190 13.29 -8.11 -12.00
N ASN A 191 12.95 -7.02 -11.30
CA ASN A 191 11.67 -6.32 -11.42
C ASN A 191 10.43 -7.17 -11.06
N GLY A 192 10.60 -8.31 -10.39
CA GLY A 192 9.49 -9.19 -10.02
C GLY A 192 8.73 -8.78 -8.76
N ALA A 193 9.29 -7.89 -7.94
CA ALA A 193 8.60 -7.31 -6.80
C ALA A 193 7.53 -6.30 -7.26
N GLN A 194 6.38 -6.34 -6.60
CA GLN A 194 5.20 -5.57 -6.98
C GLN A 194 4.83 -4.60 -5.87
N ASN A 195 4.92 -3.29 -6.13
CA ASN A 195 4.64 -2.24 -5.15
C ASN A 195 3.23 -1.70 -5.31
N TYR A 196 2.54 -1.55 -4.18
CA TYR A 196 1.16 -1.04 -4.10
C TYR A 196 1.10 0.24 -3.25
N PRO A 197 1.72 1.35 -3.68
CA PRO A 197 1.66 2.60 -2.92
C PRO A 197 0.25 3.21 -2.94
N GLN A 198 -0.22 3.66 -1.78
CA GLN A 198 -1.47 4.37 -1.58
C GLN A 198 -1.18 5.66 -0.80
N CYS A 199 -1.60 6.81 -1.32
CA CYS A 199 -1.31 8.11 -0.73
C CYS A 199 -2.56 8.80 -0.18
N PHE A 200 -2.40 9.46 0.96
CA PHE A 200 -3.45 10.19 1.67
C PHE A 200 -2.92 11.54 2.15
N ASN A 201 -3.76 12.57 2.08
CA ASN A 201 -3.45 13.85 2.71
C ASN A 201 -3.85 13.81 4.18
N ILE A 202 -2.91 14.10 5.07
CA ILE A 202 -3.16 14.24 6.50
C ILE A 202 -2.65 15.57 7.03
N LYS A 203 -3.26 16.05 8.10
CA LYS A 203 -2.80 17.17 8.92
C LYS A 203 -2.51 16.65 10.31
N ILE A 204 -1.22 16.55 10.63
CA ILE A 204 -0.75 16.18 11.96
C ILE A 204 -0.98 17.38 12.89
N THR A 205 -1.61 17.12 14.04
CA THR A 205 -1.89 18.09 15.10
C THR A 205 -1.16 17.70 16.40
N GLY A 206 -0.94 18.67 17.29
CA GLY A 206 -0.13 18.46 18.49
C GLY A 206 1.32 18.15 18.14
N GLY A 207 1.91 17.17 18.82
CA GLY A 207 3.24 16.65 18.50
C GLY A 207 4.39 17.45 19.09
N GLY A 208 5.53 17.42 18.40
CA GLY A 208 6.77 18.07 18.82
C GLY A 208 7.38 18.89 17.68
N SER A 209 8.70 18.86 17.56
CA SER A 209 9.46 19.55 16.50
C SER A 209 10.31 18.60 15.67
N ALA A 210 10.21 17.29 15.88
CA ALA A 210 11.03 16.32 15.17
C ALA A 210 10.55 16.18 13.71
N GLN A 211 11.50 16.16 12.78
CA GLN A 211 11.27 15.82 11.38
C GLN A 211 12.47 15.02 10.87
N GLY A 212 12.20 13.93 10.14
CA GLY A 212 13.26 13.15 9.49
C GLY A 212 13.78 13.81 8.22
N SER A 213 14.98 13.41 7.78
CA SER A 213 15.48 13.74 6.44
C SER A 213 14.80 12.85 5.40
N GLY A 214 14.04 13.45 4.49
CA GLY A 214 13.24 12.71 3.52
C GLY A 214 13.99 12.29 2.25
N THR A 215 13.52 11.20 1.62
CA THR A 215 14.04 10.67 0.34
C THR A 215 13.01 10.89 -0.78
N ALA A 216 13.44 11.29 -1.98
CA ALA A 216 12.52 11.43 -3.11
C ALA A 216 11.83 10.09 -3.42
N GLY A 217 10.55 10.12 -3.83
CA GLY A 217 9.82 8.89 -4.17
C GLY A 217 10.54 8.02 -5.20
N THR A 218 11.10 8.65 -6.25
CA THR A 218 11.90 7.99 -7.31
C THR A 218 13.28 7.52 -6.88
N SER A 219 13.63 7.72 -5.61
CA SER A 219 14.89 7.29 -4.99
C SER A 219 14.67 6.36 -3.80
N LEU A 220 13.42 5.93 -3.55
CA LEU A 220 13.12 4.99 -2.47
C LEU A 220 13.69 3.60 -2.75
N TYR A 221 13.60 3.13 -3.99
CA TYR A 221 13.89 1.73 -4.33
C TYR A 221 14.76 1.62 -5.57
N LYS A 222 15.58 0.57 -5.59
CA LYS A 222 16.26 0.06 -6.78
C LYS A 222 15.83 -1.38 -7.01
N ASN A 223 15.69 -1.77 -8.28
CA ASN A 223 15.31 -3.14 -8.65
C ASN A 223 16.34 -4.20 -8.23
N THR A 224 17.54 -3.79 -7.83
CA THR A 224 18.61 -4.65 -7.29
C THR A 224 18.74 -4.60 -5.76
N ASP A 225 17.90 -3.84 -5.05
CA ASP A 225 17.96 -3.82 -3.59
C ASP A 225 17.70 -5.23 -3.03
N PRO A 226 18.39 -5.67 -1.96
CA PRO A 226 18.32 -7.05 -1.50
C PRO A 226 16.93 -7.43 -0.97
N GLY A 227 16.12 -6.47 -0.51
CA GLY A 227 14.72 -6.70 -0.13
C GLY A 227 13.73 -6.64 -1.29
N ILE A 228 14.18 -6.21 -2.47
CA ILE A 228 13.37 -6.09 -3.68
C ILE A 228 13.61 -7.29 -4.59
N LYS A 229 14.87 -7.65 -4.85
CA LYS A 229 15.21 -8.90 -5.56
C LYS A 229 15.47 -9.99 -4.54
N PHE A 230 14.39 -10.58 -4.03
CA PHE A 230 14.40 -11.49 -2.89
C PHE A 230 13.61 -12.76 -3.21
N ASP A 231 14.19 -13.92 -2.92
CA ASP A 231 13.51 -15.23 -3.07
C ASP A 231 12.91 -15.67 -1.74
N ILE A 232 11.59 -15.58 -1.63
CA ILE A 232 10.87 -15.98 -0.42
C ILE A 232 10.75 -17.50 -0.26
N TYR A 233 11.00 -18.30 -1.31
CA TYR A 233 10.80 -19.74 -1.31
C TYR A 233 12.05 -20.54 -0.91
N SER A 234 13.19 -19.87 -0.83
CA SER A 234 14.46 -20.43 -0.33
C SER A 234 14.58 -20.26 1.19
N GLY A 235 15.65 -20.79 1.79
CA GLY A 235 15.87 -20.67 3.24
C GLY A 235 15.94 -19.20 3.71
N LEU A 236 15.11 -18.84 4.69
CA LEU A 236 14.94 -17.47 5.20
C LEU A 236 15.73 -17.17 6.49
N SER A 237 16.71 -18.00 6.84
CA SER A 237 17.50 -17.86 8.09
C SER A 237 18.32 -16.56 8.14
N GLY A 238 18.61 -15.95 6.99
CA GLY A 238 19.28 -14.64 6.90
C GLY A 238 18.39 -13.43 7.21
N GLY A 239 17.10 -13.66 7.46
CA GLY A 239 16.11 -12.61 7.63
C GLY A 239 15.76 -11.90 6.32
N TYR A 240 15.06 -10.77 6.44
CA TYR A 240 14.62 -9.97 5.31
C TYR A 240 15.05 -8.50 5.47
N PRO A 241 15.92 -7.97 4.57
CA PRO A 241 16.36 -6.58 4.62
C PRO A 241 15.28 -5.68 4.01
N ILE A 242 14.39 -5.12 4.84
CA ILE A 242 13.29 -4.26 4.39
C ILE A 242 13.84 -3.10 3.53
N PRO A 243 13.34 -2.90 2.29
CA PRO A 243 13.88 -1.92 1.35
C PRO A 243 13.52 -0.48 1.74
N GLY A 244 14.11 0.51 1.06
CA GLY A 244 13.87 1.93 1.31
C GLY A 244 14.83 2.56 2.33
N PRO A 245 14.72 3.88 2.58
CA PRO A 245 15.60 4.61 3.49
C PRO A 245 15.48 4.12 4.94
N ALA A 246 16.39 4.59 5.81
CA ALA A 246 16.35 4.26 7.24
C ALA A 246 15.00 4.63 7.89
N LEU A 247 14.57 3.81 8.85
CA LEU A 247 13.41 4.11 9.69
C LEU A 247 13.71 5.34 10.55
N PHE A 248 12.77 6.26 10.65
CA PHE A 248 12.86 7.40 11.54
C PHE A 248 12.99 6.95 12.99
N SER A 249 13.99 7.49 13.68
CA SER A 249 14.15 7.44 15.12
C SER A 249 14.28 8.87 15.63
N ALA A 250 13.51 9.22 16.66
CA ALA A 250 13.61 10.52 17.33
C ALA A 250 14.82 10.58 18.26
#